data_AF-A0A1U7GJ24-F1
#
_entry.id   AF-A0A1U7GJ24-F1
#
_cell.length_a   1.000
_cell.length_b   1.000
_cell.length_c   1.000
_cell.angle_alpha   90.00
_cell.angle_beta   90.00
_cell.angle_gamma   90.00
#
_symmetry.space_group_name_H-M   'P 1'
#
loop_
_entity.id
_entity.type
_entity.pdbx_description
1 polymer ?
#
loop_
_entity_poly.entity_id
_entity_poly.type
_entity_poly.pdbx_seq_one_letter_code
_entity_poly.pdbx_strand_id
1 'polypeptide(L)'
;MSIVDTIKNQLSGEVLAKLSSILGESEEKTSATVGAAVPAILSTLANSVLSGKGLDGLLDALRGVEGTDPVDTLRSSNSDGPPPGGDILGSLLGPNLSTLINILSKFSGVGLPALKTLLSYVGPIILSAIAAQLKGKGGLTPANLTSFFTAEKANITRALPASLSLADLPSIPGVPTSVPVGKAPTAGIPPWLLPALALGFLALAAFYFMSGPQEAPAPPPPVEAPAAPATAIPPAPTGDSLTIPTADEVSKGLSEIYSGATQTLADVKDAATAEAAAPKLQGLDDRLSTLKGLWDKLPAEARSTIAKVTVEHLDTLKALVGKVLEIPGVGEKLKPILDALLAKLAEFAA
;
A
#
# COMPACT_ATOMS: atom_id res chain seq x y z
N MET A 1 22.70 -19.44 2.05
CA MET A 1 22.29 -18.21 1.34
C MET A 1 20.78 -18.25 1.19
N SER A 2 20.08 -17.15 1.48
CA SER A 2 18.65 -17.06 1.19
C SER A 2 18.45 -16.84 -0.30
N ILE A 3 17.29 -17.25 -0.81
CA ILE A 3 16.86 -16.92 -2.18
C ILE A 3 16.83 -15.41 -2.40
N VAL A 4 16.54 -14.63 -1.36
CA VAL A 4 16.54 -13.17 -1.41
C VAL A 4 17.93 -12.64 -1.70
N ASP A 5 18.97 -13.16 -1.04
CA ASP A 5 20.35 -12.75 -1.26
C ASP A 5 20.82 -13.11 -2.66
N THR A 6 20.46 -14.32 -3.13
CA THR A 6 20.79 -14.78 -4.48
C THR A 6 20.16 -13.88 -5.56
N ILE A 7 18.89 -13.51 -5.40
CA ILE A 7 18.21 -12.62 -6.34
C ILE A 7 18.80 -11.21 -6.26
N LYS A 8 19.01 -10.65 -5.06
CA LYS A 8 19.58 -9.30 -4.90
C LYS A 8 20.97 -9.18 -5.51
N ASN A 9 21.82 -10.21 -5.38
CA ASN A 9 23.13 -10.22 -6.01
C ASN A 9 23.03 -10.26 -7.54
N GLN A 10 22.07 -11.00 -8.11
CA GLN A 10 21.85 -11.04 -9.56
C GLN A 10 21.27 -9.74 -10.13
N LEU A 11 20.48 -9.02 -9.35
CA LEU A 11 19.89 -7.73 -9.75
C LEU A 11 20.80 -6.54 -9.47
N SER A 12 22.03 -6.75 -9.03
CA SER A 12 22.99 -5.70 -8.69
C SER A 12 23.93 -5.36 -9.85
N GLY A 13 24.66 -4.24 -9.73
CA GLY A 13 25.68 -3.83 -10.70
C GLY A 13 25.10 -3.52 -12.07
N GLU A 14 25.57 -4.21 -13.10
CA GLU A 14 25.18 -3.95 -14.49
C GLU A 14 23.67 -4.16 -14.76
N VAL A 15 23.06 -5.13 -14.08
CA VAL A 15 21.61 -5.38 -14.21
C VAL A 15 20.81 -4.23 -13.60
N LEU A 16 21.28 -3.70 -12.47
CA LEU A 16 20.66 -2.54 -11.82
C LEU A 16 20.75 -1.30 -12.71
N ALA A 17 21.92 -1.05 -13.31
CA ALA A 17 22.12 0.06 -14.24
C ALA A 17 21.26 -0.07 -15.51
N LYS A 18 21.07 -1.29 -16.01
CA LYS A 18 20.15 -1.57 -17.14
C LYS A 18 18.70 -1.28 -16.73
N LEU A 19 18.29 -1.73 -15.54
CA LEU A 19 16.94 -1.48 -15.01
C LEU A 19 16.68 0.01 -14.79
N SER A 20 17.62 0.76 -14.19
CA SER A 20 17.44 2.20 -13.99
C SER A 20 17.28 2.96 -15.31
N SER A 21 18.05 2.57 -16.32
CA SER A 21 17.94 3.09 -17.70
C SER A 21 16.57 2.78 -18.33
N ILE A 22 16.11 1.53 -18.26
CA ILE A 22 14.80 1.10 -18.80
C ILE A 22 13.64 1.79 -18.07
N LEU A 23 13.76 1.98 -16.76
CA LEU A 23 12.74 2.62 -15.93
C LEU A 23 12.72 4.15 -16.09
N GLY A 24 13.81 4.76 -16.58
CA GLY A 24 13.99 6.21 -16.58
C GLY A 24 14.09 6.81 -15.17
N GLU A 25 14.56 6.03 -14.20
CA GLU A 25 14.67 6.42 -12.78
C GLU A 25 16.14 6.39 -12.31
N SER A 26 16.42 7.00 -11.15
CA SER A 26 17.78 6.95 -10.59
C SER A 26 18.16 5.54 -10.12
N GLU A 27 19.46 5.24 -10.14
CA GLU A 27 19.99 3.95 -9.67
C GLU A 27 19.69 3.72 -8.18
N GLU A 28 19.72 4.77 -7.35
CA GLU A 28 19.32 4.70 -5.94
C GLU A 28 17.85 4.34 -5.75
N LYS A 29 16.93 5.01 -6.47
CA LYS A 29 15.50 4.66 -6.41
C LYS A 29 15.26 3.25 -6.92
N THR A 30 15.93 2.86 -8.01
CA THR A 30 15.81 1.52 -8.59
C THR A 30 16.31 0.46 -7.60
N SER A 31 17.45 0.70 -6.95
CA SER A 31 18.05 -0.19 -5.94
C SER A 31 17.14 -0.36 -4.72
N ALA A 32 16.64 0.77 -4.18
CA ALA A 32 15.70 0.77 -3.06
C ALA A 32 14.41 0.03 -3.43
N THR A 33 13.89 0.29 -4.63
CA THR A 33 12.68 -0.36 -5.16
C THR A 33 12.89 -1.86 -5.31
N VAL A 34 13.97 -2.30 -5.95
CA VAL A 34 14.30 -3.72 -6.13
C VAL A 34 14.49 -4.40 -4.78
N GLY A 35 15.20 -3.74 -3.85
CA GLY A 35 15.44 -4.23 -2.49
C GLY A 35 14.15 -4.46 -1.69
N ALA A 36 13.09 -3.71 -1.97
CA ALA A 36 11.76 -3.88 -1.40
C ALA A 36 10.86 -4.83 -2.21
N ALA A 37 10.93 -4.76 -3.54
CA ALA A 37 10.09 -5.51 -4.45
C ALA A 37 10.35 -7.01 -4.36
N VAL A 38 11.63 -7.43 -4.35
CA VAL A 38 12.02 -8.84 -4.31
C VAL A 38 11.40 -9.55 -3.09
N PRO A 39 11.62 -9.10 -1.84
CA PRO A 39 11.02 -9.74 -0.68
C PRO A 39 9.49 -9.57 -0.63
N ALA A 40 8.91 -8.49 -1.15
CA ALA A 40 7.46 -8.30 -1.21
C ALA A 40 6.77 -9.28 -2.18
N ILE A 41 7.34 -9.48 -3.37
CA ILE A 41 6.85 -10.45 -4.37
C ILE A 41 6.96 -11.86 -3.80
N LEU A 42 8.12 -12.20 -3.21
CA LEU A 42 8.32 -13.51 -2.56
C LEU A 42 7.34 -13.75 -1.42
N SER A 43 7.03 -12.72 -0.62
CA SER A 43 6.03 -12.81 0.46
C SER A 43 4.63 -13.07 -0.09
N THR A 44 4.26 -12.37 -1.15
CA THR A 44 2.94 -12.50 -1.79
C THR A 44 2.78 -13.88 -2.43
N LEU A 45 3.81 -14.35 -3.13
CA LEU A 45 3.86 -15.71 -3.71
C LEU A 45 3.80 -16.78 -2.62
N ALA A 46 4.60 -16.64 -1.56
CA ALA A 46 4.59 -17.55 -0.42
C ALA A 46 3.17 -17.65 0.17
N ASN A 47 2.52 -16.51 0.40
CA ASN A 47 1.17 -16.46 0.94
C ASN A 47 0.14 -17.14 0.01
N SER A 48 0.25 -16.92 -1.31
CA SER A 48 -0.63 -17.52 -2.32
C SER A 48 -0.48 -19.05 -2.39
N VAL A 49 0.76 -19.53 -2.32
CA VAL A 49 1.10 -20.96 -2.29
C VAL A 49 0.65 -21.62 -0.98
N LEU A 50 0.97 -21.01 0.16
CA LEU A 50 0.64 -21.56 1.49
C LEU A 50 -0.88 -21.53 1.75
N SER A 51 -1.62 -20.64 1.09
CA SER A 51 -3.09 -20.61 1.13
C SER A 51 -3.75 -21.55 0.13
N GLY A 52 -2.97 -22.28 -0.68
CA GLY A 52 -3.45 -23.25 -1.67
C GLY A 52 -4.10 -22.65 -2.93
N LYS A 53 -4.20 -21.32 -3.06
CA LYS A 53 -4.90 -20.64 -4.16
C LYS A 53 -4.04 -20.35 -5.39
N GLY A 54 -2.72 -20.30 -5.25
CA GLY A 54 -1.79 -19.97 -6.34
C GLY A 54 -0.75 -21.04 -6.66
N LEU A 55 -0.93 -22.24 -6.12
CA LEU A 55 0.04 -23.34 -6.23
C LEU A 55 0.22 -23.79 -7.69
N ASP A 56 -0.88 -24.10 -8.38
CA ASP A 56 -0.84 -24.62 -9.75
C ASP A 56 -0.37 -23.58 -10.76
N GLY A 57 -0.86 -22.34 -10.64
CA GLY A 57 -0.43 -21.24 -11.50
C GLY A 57 1.06 -20.96 -11.35
N LEU A 58 1.57 -20.91 -10.12
CA LEU A 58 3.00 -20.68 -9.89
C LEU A 58 3.84 -21.85 -10.44
N LEU A 59 3.36 -23.09 -10.28
CA LEU A 59 4.06 -24.25 -10.80
C LEU A 59 4.15 -24.23 -12.33
N ASP A 60 3.08 -23.84 -13.02
CA ASP A 60 3.04 -23.67 -14.47
C ASP A 60 4.01 -22.58 -14.92
N ALA A 61 4.00 -21.43 -14.24
CA ALA A 61 4.93 -20.34 -14.51
C ALA A 61 6.40 -20.73 -14.30
N LEU A 62 6.71 -21.49 -13.23
CA LEU A 62 8.06 -21.99 -12.95
C LEU A 62 8.55 -22.94 -14.05
N ARG A 63 7.65 -23.76 -14.61
CA ARG A 63 7.95 -24.63 -15.74
C ARG A 63 8.16 -23.84 -17.03
N GLY A 64 7.42 -22.75 -17.22
CA GLY A 64 7.55 -21.87 -18.38
C GLY A 64 8.89 -21.12 -18.44
N VAL A 65 9.48 -20.77 -17.29
CA VAL A 65 10.80 -20.11 -17.20
C VAL A 65 11.95 -21.11 -17.05
N GLU A 66 11.64 -22.40 -17.00
CA GLU A 66 12.61 -23.43 -16.73
C GLU A 66 13.61 -23.56 -17.90
N GLY A 67 14.89 -23.34 -17.63
CA GLY A 67 15.93 -23.36 -18.67
C GLY A 67 16.08 -22.03 -19.43
N THR A 68 15.44 -20.97 -18.94
CA THR A 68 15.68 -19.59 -19.39
C THR A 68 16.55 -18.86 -18.37
N ASP A 69 17.48 -18.04 -18.87
CA ASP A 69 18.32 -17.16 -18.06
C ASP A 69 17.88 -15.70 -18.31
N PRO A 70 16.82 -15.23 -17.65
CA PRO A 70 16.30 -13.87 -17.84
C PRO A 70 17.30 -12.78 -17.44
N VAL A 71 18.25 -13.09 -16.56
CA VAL A 71 19.37 -12.19 -16.20
C VAL A 71 20.33 -12.02 -17.38
N ASP A 72 20.70 -13.12 -18.04
CA ASP A 72 21.56 -13.09 -19.23
C ASP A 72 20.84 -12.42 -20.41
N THR A 73 19.54 -12.72 -20.56
CA THR A 73 18.67 -12.04 -21.52
C THR A 73 18.65 -10.53 -21.28
N LEU A 74 18.52 -10.07 -20.03
CA LEU A 74 18.51 -8.64 -19.70
C LEU A 74 19.88 -7.97 -19.93
N ARG A 75 20.98 -8.68 -19.70
CA ARG A 75 22.34 -8.20 -19.98
C ARG A 75 22.58 -8.08 -21.49
N SER A 76 22.26 -9.13 -22.25
CA SER A 76 22.50 -9.24 -23.69
C SER A 76 21.47 -8.50 -24.57
N SER A 77 20.24 -8.33 -24.10
CA SER A 77 19.17 -7.71 -24.89
C SER A 77 19.32 -6.20 -24.91
N ASN A 78 19.49 -5.64 -26.11
CA ASN A 78 19.39 -4.21 -26.39
C ASN A 78 17.97 -3.76 -26.77
N SER A 79 16.97 -4.63 -26.58
CA SER A 79 15.58 -4.38 -26.97
C SER A 79 14.82 -3.59 -25.90
N ASP A 80 14.09 -2.55 -26.33
CA ASP A 80 13.22 -1.67 -25.52
C ASP A 80 11.95 -2.35 -24.94
N GLY A 81 11.93 -3.69 -24.84
CA GLY A 81 10.73 -4.46 -24.47
C GLY A 81 10.99 -5.51 -23.39
N PRO A 82 9.99 -5.82 -22.54
CA PRO A 82 10.12 -6.84 -21.51
C PRO A 82 10.36 -8.23 -22.13
N PRO A 83 11.12 -9.11 -21.46
CA PRO A 83 11.36 -10.46 -21.94
C PRO A 83 10.04 -11.24 -22.05
N PRO A 84 10.01 -12.30 -22.88
CA PRO A 84 8.88 -13.23 -22.92
C PRO A 84 8.51 -13.68 -21.51
N GLY A 85 7.24 -13.53 -21.12
CA GLY A 85 6.78 -13.78 -19.75
C GLY A 85 6.68 -12.52 -18.86
N GLY A 86 6.79 -11.32 -19.42
CA GLY A 86 6.67 -10.07 -18.66
C GLY A 86 5.35 -9.87 -17.90
N ASP A 87 4.24 -10.47 -18.35
CA ASP A 87 2.94 -10.40 -17.64
C ASP A 87 2.64 -11.63 -16.77
N ILE A 88 3.60 -12.54 -16.58
CA ILE A 88 3.39 -13.76 -15.80
C ILE A 88 3.01 -13.43 -14.35
N LEU A 89 3.58 -12.38 -13.77
CA LEU A 89 3.21 -11.91 -12.44
C LEU A 89 1.81 -11.31 -12.40
N GLY A 90 1.34 -10.68 -13.48
CA GLY A 90 -0.05 -10.21 -13.56
C GLY A 90 -1.04 -11.36 -13.53
N SER A 91 -0.74 -12.45 -14.24
CA SER A 91 -1.55 -13.68 -14.20
C SER A 91 -1.52 -14.35 -12.82
N LEU A 92 -0.33 -14.44 -12.20
CA LEU A 92 -0.14 -15.13 -10.91
C LEU A 92 -0.67 -14.38 -9.69
N LEU A 93 -0.45 -13.07 -9.63
CA LEU A 93 -0.82 -12.25 -8.47
C LEU A 93 -2.21 -11.62 -8.65
N GLY A 94 -2.68 -11.47 -9.89
CA GLY A 94 -3.96 -10.87 -10.22
C GLY A 94 -4.12 -9.50 -9.54
N PRO A 95 -5.20 -9.29 -8.74
CA PRO A 95 -5.43 -8.04 -8.03
C PRO A 95 -4.29 -7.62 -7.08
N ASN A 96 -3.55 -8.59 -6.52
CA ASN A 96 -2.44 -8.30 -5.60
C ASN A 96 -1.27 -7.61 -6.30
N LEU A 97 -1.15 -7.74 -7.63
CA LEU A 97 -0.14 -7.03 -8.41
C LEU A 97 -0.36 -5.52 -8.32
N SER A 98 -1.60 -5.07 -8.53
CA SER A 98 -1.97 -3.66 -8.47
C SER A 98 -1.76 -3.08 -7.06
N THR A 99 -2.10 -3.85 -6.03
CA THR A 99 -1.83 -3.49 -4.63
C THR A 99 -0.33 -3.36 -4.38
N LEU A 100 0.47 -4.34 -4.84
CA LEU A 100 1.93 -4.32 -4.68
C LEU A 100 2.58 -3.15 -5.41
N ILE A 101 2.15 -2.87 -6.64
CA ILE A 101 2.62 -1.72 -7.42
C ILE A 101 2.29 -0.40 -6.69
N ASN A 102 1.09 -0.27 -6.12
CA ASN A 102 0.69 0.93 -5.39
C ASN A 102 1.48 1.14 -4.09
N ILE A 103 1.69 0.05 -3.33
CA ILE A 103 2.51 0.07 -2.11
C ILE A 103 3.96 0.44 -2.44
N LEU A 104 4.50 -0.17 -3.49
CA LEU A 104 5.89 0.05 -3.90
C LEU A 104 6.09 1.47 -4.45
N SER A 105 5.09 2.03 -5.13
CA SER A 105 5.08 3.43 -5.59
C SER A 105 5.13 4.40 -4.41
N LYS A 106 4.36 4.13 -3.36
CA LYS A 106 4.41 4.91 -2.12
C LYS A 106 5.75 4.78 -1.39
N PHE A 107 6.36 3.58 -1.43
CA PHE A 107 7.63 3.32 -0.76
C PHE A 107 8.82 3.99 -1.46
N SER A 108 8.93 3.86 -2.79
CA SER A 108 10.10 4.32 -3.53
C SER A 108 9.92 5.64 -4.27
N GLY A 109 8.70 6.17 -4.32
CA GLY A 109 8.38 7.36 -5.11
C GLY A 109 8.54 7.16 -6.61
N VAL A 110 8.56 5.90 -7.08
CA VAL A 110 8.63 5.54 -8.50
C VAL A 110 7.21 5.46 -9.07
N GLY A 111 7.03 5.92 -10.31
CA GLY A 111 5.74 5.90 -10.98
C GLY A 111 5.19 4.48 -11.22
N LEU A 112 3.87 4.32 -11.15
CA LEU A 112 3.18 3.05 -11.41
C LEU A 112 3.58 2.38 -12.76
N PRO A 113 3.76 3.13 -13.88
CA PRO A 113 4.19 2.54 -15.15
C PRO A 113 5.60 1.93 -15.06
N ALA A 114 6.56 2.65 -14.46
CA ALA A 114 7.93 2.18 -14.26
C ALA A 114 7.98 0.95 -13.34
N LEU A 115 7.11 0.90 -12.32
CA LEU A 115 6.97 -0.28 -11.47
C LEU A 115 6.37 -1.48 -12.18
N LYS A 116 5.37 -1.28 -13.06
CA LYS A 116 4.86 -2.38 -13.89
C LYS A 116 5.97 -2.93 -14.78
N THR A 117 6.72 -2.05 -15.45
CA THR A 117 7.87 -2.43 -16.28
C THR A 117 8.91 -3.18 -15.46
N LEU A 118 9.32 -2.64 -14.31
CA LEU A 118 10.24 -3.30 -13.39
C LEU A 118 9.77 -4.71 -13.05
N LEU A 119 8.50 -4.86 -12.68
CA LEU A 119 7.91 -6.13 -12.29
C LEU A 119 7.89 -7.14 -13.44
N SER A 120 7.72 -6.67 -14.67
CA SER A 120 7.81 -7.49 -15.88
C SER A 120 9.23 -8.00 -16.18
N TYR A 121 10.28 -7.29 -15.77
CA TYR A 121 11.66 -7.78 -15.88
C TYR A 121 12.09 -8.62 -14.66
N VAL A 122 11.70 -8.19 -13.47
CA VAL A 122 12.06 -8.82 -12.20
C VAL A 122 11.31 -10.13 -12.00
N GLY A 123 10.07 -10.24 -12.48
CA GLY A 123 9.23 -11.43 -12.33
C GLY A 123 9.85 -12.71 -12.87
N PRO A 124 10.26 -12.76 -14.15
CA PRO A 124 10.97 -13.90 -14.71
C PRO A 124 12.24 -14.26 -13.93
N ILE A 125 13.01 -13.27 -13.44
CA ILE A 125 14.25 -13.51 -12.67
C ILE A 125 13.95 -14.15 -11.31
N ILE A 126 12.90 -13.70 -10.61
CA ILE A 126 12.48 -14.32 -9.35
C ILE A 126 12.03 -15.76 -9.61
N LEU A 127 11.23 -15.99 -10.66
CA LEU A 127 10.75 -17.32 -11.00
C LEU A 127 11.87 -18.27 -11.42
N SER A 128 12.83 -17.81 -12.24
CA SER A 128 13.96 -18.64 -12.66
C SER A 128 14.84 -19.03 -11.47
N ALA A 129 15.06 -18.11 -10.52
CA ALA A 129 15.79 -18.39 -9.29
C ALA A 129 15.08 -19.43 -8.41
N ILE A 130 13.75 -19.32 -8.26
CA ILE A 130 12.95 -20.33 -7.54
C ILE A 130 13.01 -21.68 -8.27
N ALA A 131 12.88 -21.69 -9.60
CA ALA A 131 12.91 -22.90 -10.40
C ALA A 131 14.25 -23.63 -10.28
N ALA A 132 15.36 -22.90 -10.33
CA ALA A 132 16.71 -23.43 -10.12
C ALA A 132 16.85 -24.05 -8.72
N GLN A 133 16.33 -23.38 -7.69
CA GLN A 133 16.41 -23.85 -6.31
C GLN A 133 15.58 -25.13 -6.07
N LEU A 134 14.43 -25.26 -6.74
CA LEU A 134 13.56 -26.43 -6.63
C LEU A 134 14.07 -27.62 -7.45
N LYS A 135 14.69 -27.37 -8.60
CA LYS A 135 15.38 -28.41 -9.38
C LYS A 135 16.43 -29.14 -8.56
N GLY A 136 17.25 -28.39 -7.81
CA GLY A 136 18.26 -28.97 -6.91
C GLY A 136 17.69 -29.80 -5.75
N LYS A 137 16.38 -29.71 -5.47
CA LYS A 137 15.70 -30.34 -4.32
C LYS A 137 14.65 -31.40 -4.71
N GLY A 138 14.69 -31.91 -5.95
CA GLY A 138 13.79 -32.98 -6.39
C GLY A 138 12.69 -32.53 -7.37
N GLY A 139 12.86 -31.37 -8.01
CA GLY A 139 12.05 -30.92 -9.14
C GLY A 139 10.89 -29.99 -8.78
N LEU A 140 10.25 -29.44 -9.81
CA LEU A 140 9.08 -28.57 -9.72
C LEU A 140 7.83 -29.40 -9.38
N THR A 141 7.60 -29.60 -8.09
CA THR A 141 6.40 -30.28 -7.59
C THR A 141 5.67 -29.39 -6.56
N PRO A 142 4.35 -29.57 -6.39
CA PRO A 142 3.58 -28.84 -5.38
C PRO A 142 4.15 -28.99 -3.96
N ALA A 143 4.56 -30.21 -3.58
CA ALA A 143 5.10 -30.51 -2.26
C ALA A 143 6.45 -29.82 -2.01
N ASN A 144 7.33 -29.78 -3.02
CA ASN A 144 8.61 -29.09 -2.92
C ASN A 144 8.42 -27.57 -2.84
N LEU A 145 7.43 -27.03 -3.55
CA LEU A 145 7.13 -25.60 -3.54
C LEU A 145 6.62 -25.13 -2.16
N THR A 146 5.67 -25.86 -1.58
CA THR A 146 5.18 -25.57 -0.21
C THR A 146 6.31 -25.68 0.80
N SER A 147 7.12 -26.74 0.74
CA SER A 147 8.25 -26.95 1.66
C SER A 147 9.30 -25.85 1.52
N PHE A 148 9.57 -25.40 0.29
CA PHE A 148 10.48 -24.30 0.01
C PHE A 148 10.01 -22.99 0.63
N PHE A 149 8.74 -22.58 0.40
CA PHE A 149 8.22 -21.33 0.97
C PHE A 149 8.07 -21.39 2.48
N THR A 150 7.75 -22.55 3.06
CA THR A 150 7.75 -22.72 4.53
C THR A 150 9.15 -22.50 5.11
N ALA A 151 10.20 -23.03 4.45
CA ALA A 151 11.58 -22.85 4.90
C ALA A 151 12.09 -21.40 4.68
N GLU A 152 11.76 -20.77 3.56
CA GLU A 152 12.21 -19.41 3.26
C GLU A 152 11.37 -18.31 3.91
N LYS A 153 10.20 -18.61 4.47
CA LYS A 153 9.33 -17.62 5.12
C LYS A 153 10.10 -16.70 6.06
N ALA A 154 10.93 -17.27 6.95
CA ALA A 154 11.70 -16.49 7.93
C ALA A 154 12.71 -15.54 7.26
N ASN A 155 13.39 -16.01 6.21
CA ASN A 155 14.36 -15.21 5.46
C ASN A 155 13.68 -14.11 4.65
N ILE A 156 12.55 -14.41 4.01
CA ILE A 156 11.72 -13.44 3.27
C ILE A 156 11.23 -12.34 4.20
N THR A 157 10.68 -12.70 5.37
CA THR A 157 10.19 -11.70 6.34
C THR A 157 11.30 -10.83 6.90
N ARG A 158 12.51 -11.37 7.05
CA ARG A 158 13.67 -10.62 7.54
C ARG A 158 14.24 -9.66 6.49
N ALA A 159 14.04 -9.98 5.22
CA ALA A 159 14.49 -9.16 4.10
C ALA A 159 13.51 -8.03 3.73
N LEU A 160 12.27 -8.08 4.23
CA LEU A 160 11.30 -6.99 4.03
C LEU A 160 11.80 -5.71 4.74
N PRO A 161 11.73 -4.54 4.08
CA PRO A 161 11.95 -3.26 4.74
C PRO A 161 10.97 -3.11 5.91
N ALA A 162 11.44 -2.64 7.06
CA ALA A 162 10.58 -2.47 8.26
C ALA A 162 9.39 -1.53 8.01
N SER A 163 9.49 -0.64 7.02
CA SER A 163 8.42 0.26 6.56
C SER A 163 7.37 -0.43 5.67
N LEU A 164 7.61 -1.65 5.20
CA LEU A 164 6.67 -2.52 4.50
C LEU A 164 6.25 -3.64 5.45
N SER A 165 5.48 -3.30 6.47
CA SER A 165 4.98 -4.28 7.42
C SER A 165 3.98 -5.24 6.75
N LEU A 166 3.99 -6.51 7.14
CA LEU A 166 3.03 -7.54 6.69
C LEU A 166 1.55 -7.16 6.91
N ALA A 167 1.28 -6.11 7.70
CA ALA A 167 -0.03 -5.51 7.88
C ALA A 167 -0.51 -4.66 6.69
N ASP A 168 0.43 -4.07 5.93
CA ASP A 168 0.16 -3.33 4.68
C ASP A 168 0.06 -4.27 3.47
N LEU A 169 0.61 -5.48 3.58
CA LEU A 169 0.38 -6.54 2.59
C LEU A 169 -1.00 -7.16 2.84
N PRO A 170 -1.78 -7.45 1.78
CA PRO A 170 -3.13 -7.99 1.93
C PRO A 170 -3.09 -9.28 2.74
N SER A 171 -3.55 -9.19 3.99
CA SER A 171 -3.91 -10.36 4.78
C SER A 171 -5.10 -11.01 4.11
N ILE A 172 -4.92 -12.22 3.60
CA ILE A 172 -5.98 -12.98 2.93
C ILE A 172 -7.09 -13.24 3.96
N PRO A 173 -8.36 -12.91 3.66
CA PRO A 173 -9.50 -13.36 4.45
C PRO A 173 -9.48 -14.90 4.52
N GLY A 174 -9.33 -15.45 5.73
CA GLY A 174 -9.37 -16.89 5.97
C GLY A 174 -8.06 -17.55 6.41
N VAL A 175 -6.98 -16.80 6.62
CA VAL A 175 -5.80 -17.30 7.36
C VAL A 175 -5.80 -16.66 8.75
N PRO A 176 -5.95 -17.42 9.85
CA PRO A 176 -5.85 -16.85 11.18
C PRO A 176 -4.42 -16.35 11.39
N THR A 177 -4.28 -15.04 11.65
CA THR A 177 -3.05 -14.43 12.17
C THR A 177 -2.77 -14.84 13.63
N SER A 178 -3.57 -15.75 14.19
CA SER A 178 -3.28 -16.46 15.42
C SER A 178 -2.81 -17.88 15.09
N VAL A 179 -1.53 -18.13 15.29
CA VAL A 179 -1.08 -19.50 15.57
C VAL A 179 -1.84 -19.95 16.83
N PRO A 180 -2.58 -21.07 16.82
CA PRO A 180 -3.15 -21.59 18.05
C PRO A 180 -1.97 -22.11 18.88
N VAL A 181 -1.55 -21.36 19.88
CA VAL A 181 -0.83 -21.96 21.01
C VAL A 181 -1.83 -22.90 21.66
N GLY A 182 -1.60 -24.20 21.48
CA GLY A 182 -2.30 -25.24 22.20
C GLY A 182 -2.32 -24.92 23.69
N LYS A 183 -3.47 -25.14 24.31
CA LYS A 183 -3.73 -24.92 25.73
C LYS A 183 -2.67 -25.62 26.58
N ALA A 184 -1.78 -24.84 27.19
CA ALA A 184 -1.06 -25.20 28.42
C ALA A 184 -1.60 -24.31 29.56
N PRO A 185 -1.61 -24.80 30.81
CA PRO A 185 -2.57 -24.37 31.83
C PRO A 185 -2.34 -22.94 32.31
N THR A 186 -3.42 -22.32 32.78
CA THR A 186 -3.53 -20.97 33.31
C THR A 186 -2.40 -20.62 34.29
N ALA A 187 -1.54 -19.66 33.93
CA ALA A 187 -0.55 -19.07 34.84
C ALA A 187 -0.77 -17.56 34.89
N GLY A 188 -1.05 -17.04 36.09
CA GLY A 188 -1.39 -15.64 36.35
C GLY A 188 -0.25 -14.68 35.99
N ILE A 189 -0.65 -13.49 35.51
CA ILE A 189 0.24 -12.40 35.16
C ILE A 189 0.96 -11.93 36.45
N PRO A 190 2.30 -11.98 36.51
CA PRO A 190 3.02 -11.70 37.74
C PRO A 190 3.09 -10.18 38.02
N PRO A 191 2.93 -9.76 39.29
CA PRO A 191 2.67 -8.36 39.68
C PRO A 191 3.84 -7.39 39.43
N TRP A 192 5.03 -7.89 39.07
CA TRP A 192 6.17 -7.06 38.68
C TRP A 192 5.99 -6.38 37.31
N LEU A 193 5.00 -6.81 36.52
CA LEU A 193 4.74 -6.27 35.19
C LEU A 193 3.98 -4.93 35.22
N LEU A 194 3.24 -4.64 36.30
CA LEU A 194 2.54 -3.36 36.50
C LEU A 194 3.50 -2.18 36.74
N PRO A 195 4.51 -2.25 37.63
CA PRO A 195 5.46 -1.14 37.79
C PRO A 195 6.37 -0.95 36.57
N ALA A 196 6.70 -2.02 35.83
CA ALA A 196 7.48 -1.91 34.59
C ALA A 196 6.70 -1.17 33.48
N LEU A 197 5.39 -1.40 33.38
CA LEU A 197 4.52 -0.71 32.43
C LEU A 197 4.32 0.77 32.82
N ALA A 198 4.23 1.07 34.13
CA ALA A 198 4.17 2.45 34.64
C ALA A 198 5.47 3.23 34.38
N LEU A 199 6.64 2.58 34.49
CA LEU A 199 7.94 3.17 34.13
C LEU A 199 8.06 3.41 32.62
N GLY A 200 7.52 2.52 31.79
CA GLY A 200 7.45 2.73 30.34
C GLY A 200 6.59 3.94 29.95
N PHE A 201 5.44 4.12 30.60
CA PHE A 201 4.59 5.30 30.40
C PHE A 201 5.24 6.60 30.89
N LEU A 202 6.00 6.56 32.00
CA LEU A 202 6.76 7.72 32.47
C LEU A 202 7.93 8.09 31.55
N ALA A 203 8.62 7.10 30.97
CA ALA A 203 9.67 7.34 29.98
C ALA A 203 9.11 7.96 28.68
N LEU A 204 7.92 7.54 28.26
CA LEU A 204 7.25 8.09 27.08
C LEU A 204 6.72 9.52 27.33
N ALA A 205 6.21 9.80 28.53
CA ALA A 205 5.81 11.14 28.94
C ALA A 205 7.01 12.09 29.05
N ALA A 206 8.16 11.62 29.56
CA ALA A 206 9.39 12.39 29.60
C ALA A 206 9.98 12.66 28.21
N PHE A 207 9.90 11.69 27.29
CA PHE A 207 10.33 11.87 25.89
C PHE A 207 9.47 12.90 25.15
N TYR A 208 8.16 12.92 25.43
CA TYR A 208 7.23 13.87 24.82
C TYR A 208 7.39 15.29 25.39
N PHE A 209 7.74 15.41 26.67
CA PHE A 209 8.00 16.70 27.32
C PHE A 209 9.38 17.28 26.98
N MET A 210 10.34 16.45 26.56
CA MET A 210 11.71 16.87 26.22
C MET A 210 11.93 17.10 24.71
N SER A 211 10.96 16.77 23.86
CA SER A 211 10.98 17.05 22.41
C SER A 211 10.40 18.43 22.08
N GLY A 212 10.68 19.45 22.91
CA GLY A 212 10.33 20.85 22.64
C GLY A 212 11.04 21.42 21.40
N PRO A 213 10.54 22.55 20.84
CA PRO A 213 10.84 22.98 19.48
C PRO A 213 12.32 23.30 19.25
N GLN A 214 12.90 22.73 18.20
CA GLN A 214 14.28 23.05 17.81
C GLN A 214 14.31 24.40 17.08
N GLU A 215 14.92 25.39 17.73
CA GLU A 215 15.26 26.70 17.18
C GLU A 215 16.29 26.55 16.05
N ALA A 216 15.98 27.12 14.88
CA ALA A 216 16.81 27.03 13.69
C ALA A 216 18.09 27.88 13.81
N PRO A 217 19.30 27.34 13.53
CA PRO A 217 20.51 28.15 13.45
C PRO A 217 20.54 28.96 12.14
N ALA A 218 20.99 30.21 12.25
CA ALA A 218 21.13 31.19 11.17
C ALA A 218 22.16 30.78 10.09
N PRO A 219 21.98 31.23 8.83
CA PRO A 219 22.87 30.91 7.71
C PRO A 219 24.15 31.78 7.68
N PRO A 220 25.31 31.24 7.23
CA PRO A 220 26.51 32.04 6.91
C PRO A 220 26.47 32.66 5.48
N PRO A 221 27.30 33.71 5.22
CA PRO A 221 27.21 34.63 4.08
C PRO A 221 27.74 34.10 2.72
N PRO A 222 27.50 34.82 1.60
CA PRO A 222 27.60 34.31 0.22
C PRO A 222 29.02 34.29 -0.35
N VAL A 223 29.30 33.33 -1.23
CA VAL A 223 30.42 33.35 -2.18
C VAL A 223 29.90 33.40 -3.62
N GLU A 224 30.49 34.31 -4.39
CA GLU A 224 30.22 34.67 -5.80
C GLU A 224 30.54 33.55 -6.82
N ALA A 225 29.60 33.36 -7.75
CA ALA A 225 29.62 33.10 -9.21
C ALA A 225 30.81 32.36 -9.90
N PRO A 226 30.56 31.57 -10.97
CA PRO A 226 30.30 32.16 -12.30
C PRO A 226 29.16 31.50 -13.11
N ALA A 227 28.83 32.18 -14.22
CA ALA A 227 27.61 32.10 -15.01
C ALA A 227 27.57 31.06 -16.15
N ALA A 228 26.31 30.74 -16.53
CA ALA A 228 25.76 30.34 -17.84
C ALA A 228 25.98 28.89 -18.34
N PRO A 229 25.10 28.31 -19.21
CA PRO A 229 24.03 28.95 -19.99
C PRO A 229 22.62 28.30 -19.90
N ALA A 230 21.65 29.04 -20.42
CA ALA A 230 20.26 28.66 -20.60
C ALA A 230 20.08 27.38 -21.44
N THR A 231 19.13 26.52 -21.05
CA THR A 231 18.49 25.56 -21.97
C THR A 231 16.99 25.48 -21.68
N ALA A 232 16.26 25.96 -22.68
CA ALA A 232 14.96 25.53 -23.20
C ALA A 232 13.92 24.91 -22.25
N ILE A 233 12.79 25.62 -22.15
CA ILE A 233 11.47 25.10 -21.81
C ILE A 233 10.93 24.32 -23.04
N PRO A 234 10.53 23.04 -22.93
CA PRO A 234 9.56 22.44 -23.82
C PRO A 234 8.15 22.38 -23.17
N PRO A 235 7.10 22.32 -23.99
CA PRO A 235 5.82 22.98 -23.74
C PRO A 235 4.83 22.15 -22.91
N ALA A 236 3.89 22.85 -22.28
CA ALA A 236 2.66 22.28 -21.76
C ALA A 236 1.86 21.59 -22.89
N PRO A 237 1.31 20.38 -22.67
CA PRO A 237 0.19 19.93 -23.44
C PRO A 237 -1.10 20.44 -22.78
N THR A 238 -1.60 21.56 -23.27
CA THR A 238 -3.06 21.79 -23.32
C THR A 238 -3.63 20.88 -24.39
N GLY A 239 -4.63 20.09 -24.01
CA GLY A 239 -5.38 19.25 -24.94
C GLY A 239 -6.59 18.68 -24.23
N ASP A 240 -7.67 19.47 -24.22
CA ASP A 240 -9.02 19.06 -23.87
C ASP A 240 -9.33 17.63 -24.31
N SER A 241 -9.52 16.76 -23.33
CA SER A 241 -10.44 15.63 -23.48
C SER A 241 -11.52 15.88 -22.44
N LEU A 242 -12.75 16.00 -22.90
CA LEU A 242 -13.94 16.13 -22.06
C LEU A 242 -13.99 14.94 -21.10
N THR A 243 -13.37 15.09 -19.92
CA THR A 243 -13.35 14.06 -18.89
C THR A 243 -14.76 13.95 -18.33
N ILE A 244 -15.47 12.92 -18.79
CA ILE A 244 -16.67 12.47 -18.10
C ILE A 244 -16.21 12.10 -16.68
N PRO A 245 -16.74 12.71 -15.62
CA PRO A 245 -16.43 12.31 -14.26
C PRO A 245 -16.78 10.83 -14.11
N THR A 246 -15.79 10.01 -13.73
CA THR A 246 -15.97 8.56 -13.70
C THR A 246 -16.69 8.14 -12.42
N ALA A 247 -17.46 7.05 -12.49
CA ALA A 247 -18.13 6.48 -11.32
C ALA A 247 -17.14 6.13 -10.20
N ASP A 248 -15.91 5.75 -10.57
CA ASP A 248 -14.80 5.50 -9.67
C ASP A 248 -14.37 6.73 -8.86
N GLU A 249 -14.32 7.92 -9.47
CA GLU A 249 -13.98 9.16 -8.78
C GLU A 249 -15.04 9.53 -7.73
N VAL A 250 -16.32 9.39 -8.08
CA VAL A 250 -17.41 9.66 -7.13
C VAL A 250 -17.44 8.63 -6.01
N SER A 251 -17.25 7.34 -6.35
CA SER A 251 -17.19 6.26 -5.36
C SER A 251 -16.02 6.43 -4.38
N LYS A 252 -14.84 6.76 -4.91
CA LYS A 252 -13.63 6.99 -4.10
C LYS A 252 -13.78 8.23 -3.22
N GLY A 253 -14.30 9.33 -3.76
CA GLY A 253 -14.53 10.54 -3.00
C GLY A 253 -15.58 10.36 -1.89
N LEU A 254 -16.65 9.61 -2.15
CA LEU A 254 -17.65 9.28 -1.15
C LEU A 254 -17.08 8.37 -0.06
N SER A 255 -16.22 7.41 -0.42
CA SER A 255 -15.51 6.54 0.52
C SER A 255 -14.53 7.31 1.42
N GLU A 256 -13.79 8.27 0.86
CA GLU A 256 -12.92 9.17 1.65
C GLU A 256 -13.72 10.06 2.60
N ILE A 257 -14.86 10.61 2.17
CA ILE A 257 -15.74 11.40 3.03
C ILE A 257 -16.30 10.54 4.17
N TYR A 258 -16.74 9.32 3.84
CA TYR A 258 -17.28 8.38 4.82
C TYR A 258 -16.24 7.98 5.87
N SER A 259 -15.02 7.64 5.44
CA SER A 259 -13.91 7.32 6.32
C SER A 259 -13.52 8.52 7.20
N GLY A 260 -13.40 9.70 6.59
CA GLY A 260 -13.09 10.95 7.30
C GLY A 260 -14.15 11.33 8.33
N ALA A 261 -15.43 11.18 8.01
CA ALA A 261 -16.54 11.44 8.92
C ALA A 261 -16.56 10.44 10.08
N THR A 262 -16.40 9.14 9.78
CA THR A 262 -16.36 8.07 10.79
C THR A 262 -15.19 8.27 11.76
N GLN A 263 -14.00 8.59 11.23
CA GLN A 263 -12.82 8.81 12.06
C GLN A 263 -12.92 10.07 12.91
N THR A 264 -13.47 11.15 12.34
CA THR A 264 -13.70 12.40 13.08
C THR A 264 -14.72 12.18 14.19
N LEU A 265 -15.83 11.50 13.90
CA LEU A 265 -16.84 11.14 14.90
C LEU A 265 -16.31 10.18 15.98
N ALA A 266 -15.40 9.27 15.63
CA ALA A 266 -14.78 8.35 16.59
C ALA A 266 -13.80 9.04 17.55
N ASP A 267 -13.18 10.15 17.12
CA ASP A 267 -12.26 10.94 17.93
C ASP A 267 -13.01 11.86 18.91
N VAL A 268 -14.26 12.24 18.59
CA VAL A 268 -15.10 13.07 19.44
C VAL A 268 -15.57 12.31 20.68
N LYS A 269 -14.97 12.65 21.83
CA LYS A 269 -15.31 12.06 23.14
C LYS A 269 -15.94 13.04 24.12
N ASP A 270 -15.90 14.34 23.80
CA ASP A 270 -16.32 15.44 24.66
C ASP A 270 -16.58 16.71 23.84
N ALA A 271 -17.15 17.73 24.49
CA ALA A 271 -17.53 18.99 23.86
C ALA A 271 -16.35 19.79 23.27
N ALA A 272 -15.14 19.70 23.84
CA ALA A 272 -13.98 20.40 23.32
C ALA A 272 -13.44 19.72 22.05
N THR A 273 -13.44 18.38 22.04
CA THR A 273 -13.07 17.59 20.86
C THR A 273 -14.11 17.74 19.75
N ALA A 274 -15.39 17.93 20.10
CA ALA A 274 -16.45 18.29 19.17
C ALA A 274 -16.23 19.66 18.50
N GLU A 275 -15.77 20.67 19.23
CA GLU A 275 -15.39 21.96 18.65
C GLU A 275 -14.20 21.85 17.69
N ALA A 276 -13.20 21.03 18.03
CA ALA A 276 -12.06 20.76 17.16
C ALA A 276 -12.46 19.96 15.90
N ALA A 277 -13.53 19.16 15.98
CA ALA A 277 -14.08 18.37 14.89
C ALA A 277 -14.99 19.17 13.95
N ALA A 278 -15.62 20.25 14.42
CA ALA A 278 -16.52 21.08 13.63
C ALA A 278 -15.92 21.55 12.28
N PRO A 279 -14.70 22.12 12.19
CA PRO A 279 -14.13 22.55 10.91
C PRO A 279 -13.79 21.37 9.99
N LYS A 280 -13.45 20.19 10.55
CA LYS A 280 -13.21 18.98 9.76
C LYS A 280 -14.50 18.46 9.13
N LEU A 281 -15.60 18.47 9.89
CA LEU A 281 -16.92 18.08 9.40
C LEU A 281 -17.46 19.08 8.38
N GLN A 282 -17.19 20.38 8.53
CA GLN A 282 -17.48 21.38 7.50
C GLN A 282 -16.68 21.14 6.21
N GLY A 283 -15.38 20.86 6.31
CA GLY A 283 -14.57 20.54 5.13
C GLY A 283 -15.01 19.27 4.40
N LEU A 284 -15.58 18.30 5.12
CA LEU A 284 -16.21 17.11 4.53
C LEU A 284 -17.52 17.46 3.81
N ASP A 285 -18.30 18.39 4.34
CA ASP A 285 -19.52 18.92 3.72
C ASP A 285 -19.24 19.69 2.41
N ASP A 286 -18.17 20.50 2.38
CA ASP A 286 -17.71 21.19 1.17
C ASP A 286 -17.28 20.21 0.07
N ARG A 287 -16.52 19.17 0.45
CA ARG A 287 -16.13 18.08 -0.46
C ARG A 287 -17.34 17.33 -0.98
N LEU A 288 -18.32 17.08 -0.12
CA LEU A 288 -19.56 16.40 -0.51
C LEU A 288 -20.35 17.21 -1.53
N SER A 289 -20.38 18.53 -1.38
CA SER A 289 -21.00 19.45 -2.34
C SER A 289 -20.32 19.40 -3.71
N THR A 290 -18.98 19.33 -3.72
CA THR A 290 -18.20 19.16 -4.96
C THR A 290 -18.52 17.81 -5.62
N LEU A 291 -18.52 16.73 -4.84
CA LEU A 291 -18.87 15.39 -5.30
C LEU A 291 -20.29 15.29 -5.85
N LYS A 292 -21.23 16.05 -5.28
CA LYS A 292 -22.60 16.10 -5.78
C LYS A 292 -22.66 16.69 -7.18
N GLY A 293 -21.87 17.73 -7.45
CA GLY A 293 -21.72 18.28 -8.80
C GLY A 293 -21.20 17.26 -9.82
N LEU A 294 -20.39 16.30 -9.39
CA LEU A 294 -19.97 15.17 -10.23
C LEU A 294 -21.09 14.11 -10.34
N TRP A 295 -21.76 13.77 -9.23
CA TRP A 295 -22.90 12.84 -9.18
C TRP A 295 -24.00 13.22 -10.16
N ASP A 296 -24.36 14.50 -10.25
CA ASP A 296 -25.37 15.00 -11.18
C ASP A 296 -24.99 14.85 -12.66
N LYS A 297 -23.73 14.52 -12.95
CA LYS A 297 -23.24 14.23 -14.31
C LYS A 297 -23.08 12.74 -14.59
N LEU A 298 -23.26 11.85 -13.59
CA LEU A 298 -23.16 10.40 -13.79
C LEU A 298 -24.39 9.84 -14.52
N PRO A 299 -24.24 8.77 -15.33
CA PRO A 299 -25.36 8.02 -15.89
C PRO A 299 -26.16 7.29 -14.80
N ALA A 300 -27.46 7.08 -15.05
CA ALA A 300 -28.41 6.53 -14.06
C ALA A 300 -28.01 5.12 -13.57
N GLU A 301 -27.42 4.29 -14.44
CA GLU A 301 -26.93 2.96 -14.04
C GLU A 301 -25.81 3.02 -13.00
N ALA A 302 -24.91 4.00 -13.10
CA ALA A 302 -23.81 4.18 -12.15
C ALA A 302 -24.31 4.72 -10.81
N ARG A 303 -25.26 5.67 -10.85
CA ARG A 303 -25.89 6.22 -9.63
C ARG A 303 -26.59 5.12 -8.81
N SER A 304 -27.31 4.21 -9.46
CA SER A 304 -28.04 3.13 -8.77
C SER A 304 -27.12 2.20 -7.96
N THR A 305 -25.93 1.89 -8.47
CA THR A 305 -24.97 1.02 -7.78
C THR A 305 -24.36 1.70 -6.56
N ILE A 306 -23.99 2.97 -6.72
CA ILE A 306 -23.41 3.76 -5.64
C ILE A 306 -24.48 4.08 -4.58
N ALA A 307 -25.74 4.30 -4.96
CA ALA A 307 -26.83 4.55 -4.04
C ALA A 307 -27.03 3.39 -3.05
N LYS A 308 -27.01 2.14 -3.52
CA LYS A 308 -27.12 0.95 -2.64
C LYS A 308 -26.00 0.89 -1.60
N VAL A 309 -24.75 1.11 -2.05
CA VAL A 309 -23.57 1.13 -1.17
C VAL A 309 -23.64 2.30 -0.18
N THR A 310 -24.14 3.45 -0.65
CA THR A 310 -24.32 4.64 0.17
C THR A 310 -25.34 4.40 1.28
N VAL A 311 -26.48 3.76 1.00
CA VAL A 311 -27.49 3.41 2.02
C VAL A 311 -26.87 2.57 3.15
N GLU A 312 -26.15 1.50 2.80
CA GLU A 312 -25.54 0.59 3.78
C GLU A 312 -24.54 1.31 4.70
N HIS A 313 -23.72 2.19 4.13
CA HIS A 313 -22.78 3.01 4.88
C HIS A 313 -23.49 4.10 5.71
N LEU A 314 -24.53 4.72 5.16
CA LEU A 314 -25.27 5.79 5.82
C LEU A 314 -25.97 5.29 7.10
N ASP A 315 -26.48 4.06 7.12
CA ASP A 315 -27.02 3.46 8.34
C ASP A 315 -25.97 3.29 9.44
N THR A 316 -24.76 2.90 9.06
CA THR A 316 -23.62 2.78 9.98
C THR A 316 -23.18 4.16 10.50
N LEU A 317 -23.16 5.19 9.64
CA LEU A 317 -22.86 6.56 10.04
C LEU A 317 -23.92 7.12 10.99
N LYS A 318 -25.21 6.90 10.71
CA LYS A 318 -26.32 7.29 11.59
C LYS A 318 -26.18 6.69 12.98
N ALA A 319 -25.80 5.42 13.08
CA ALA A 319 -25.57 4.77 14.36
C ALA A 319 -24.41 5.42 15.15
N LEU A 320 -23.33 5.82 14.46
CA LEU A 320 -22.21 6.53 15.08
C LEU A 320 -22.60 7.96 15.51
N VAL A 321 -23.30 8.69 14.65
CA VAL A 321 -23.82 10.03 14.93
C VAL A 321 -24.75 10.00 16.13
N GLY A 322 -25.64 9.00 16.22
CA GLY A 322 -26.50 8.80 17.40
C GLY A 322 -25.68 8.71 18.68
N LYS A 323 -24.65 7.86 18.71
CA LYS A 323 -23.76 7.71 19.87
C LYS A 323 -23.00 9.00 20.22
N VAL A 324 -22.57 9.76 19.21
CA VAL A 324 -21.83 11.02 19.43
C VAL A 324 -22.75 12.14 19.92
N LEU A 325 -24.01 12.18 19.45
CA LEU A 325 -25.01 13.15 19.92
C LEU A 325 -25.50 12.87 21.35
N GLU A 326 -25.39 11.62 21.82
CA GLU A 326 -25.65 11.26 23.23
C GLU A 326 -24.57 11.80 24.19
N ILE A 327 -23.42 12.26 23.67
CA ILE A 327 -22.37 12.86 24.49
C ILE A 327 -22.83 14.26 24.94
N PRO A 328 -22.88 14.53 26.26
CA PRO A 328 -23.32 15.82 26.77
C PRO A 328 -22.42 16.97 26.28
N GLY A 329 -23.05 18.02 25.73
CA GLY A 329 -22.37 19.20 25.18
C GLY A 329 -21.88 19.10 23.73
N VAL A 330 -21.91 17.89 23.13
CA VAL A 330 -21.51 17.68 21.73
C VAL A 330 -22.67 17.94 20.77
N GLY A 331 -23.88 17.52 21.16
CA GLY A 331 -25.07 17.63 20.34
C GLY A 331 -25.37 19.04 19.86
N GLU A 332 -25.28 20.05 20.71
CA GLU A 332 -25.64 21.44 20.35
C GLU A 332 -24.72 22.05 19.27
N LYS A 333 -23.48 21.58 19.16
CA LYS A 333 -22.48 22.12 18.23
C LYS A 333 -22.37 21.32 16.95
N LEU A 334 -22.42 19.99 17.03
CA LEU A 334 -22.24 19.13 15.87
C LEU A 334 -23.53 18.75 15.16
N LYS A 335 -24.67 18.76 15.86
CA LYS A 335 -25.96 18.37 15.27
C LYS A 335 -26.28 19.09 13.95
N PRO A 336 -26.21 20.43 13.81
CA PRO A 336 -26.54 21.08 12.54
C PRO A 336 -25.59 20.68 11.40
N ILE A 337 -24.31 20.43 11.71
CA ILE A 337 -23.30 20.04 10.72
C ILE A 337 -23.52 18.58 10.31
N LEU A 338 -23.79 17.70 11.27
CA LEU A 338 -24.02 16.27 11.04
C LEU A 338 -25.35 16.01 10.34
N ASP A 339 -26.41 16.74 10.69
CA ASP A 339 -27.70 16.70 9.98
C ASP A 339 -27.54 17.17 8.53
N ALA A 340 -26.81 18.28 8.28
CA ALA A 340 -26.54 18.75 6.92
C ALA A 340 -25.73 17.73 6.10
N LEU A 341 -24.70 17.13 6.71
CA LEU A 341 -23.86 16.12 6.09
C LEU A 341 -24.65 14.85 5.77
N LEU A 342 -25.47 14.37 6.71
CA LEU A 342 -26.36 13.22 6.50
C LEU A 342 -27.40 13.48 5.41
N ALA A 343 -27.98 14.68 5.38
CA ALA A 343 -28.95 15.07 4.37
C ALA A 343 -28.30 15.05 2.97
N LYS A 344 -27.12 15.65 2.80
CA LYS A 344 -26.39 15.61 1.53
C LYS A 344 -25.95 14.20 1.16
N LEU A 345 -25.50 13.39 2.12
CA LEU A 345 -25.09 12.00 1.86
C LEU A 345 -26.28 11.16 1.38
N ALA A 346 -27.47 11.43 1.93
CA ALA A 346 -28.71 10.77 1.52
C ALA A 346 -29.12 11.12 0.08
N GLU A 347 -28.70 12.27 -0.47
CA GLU A 347 -28.96 12.60 -1.88
C GLU A 347 -28.15 11.76 -2.86
N PHE A 348 -27.06 11.12 -2.42
CA PHE A 348 -26.33 10.12 -3.21
C PHE A 348 -26.95 8.72 -3.07
N ALA A 349 -27.83 8.53 -2.09
CA ALA A 349 -28.60 7.31 -1.89
C ALA A 349 -29.98 7.34 -2.60
N ALA A 350 -30.36 8.50 -3.16
CA ALA A 350 -31.58 8.71 -3.92
C ALA A 350 -31.38 8.41 -5.42
#